data_AF-A0A1S3QIQ0-F1
#
_entry.id   AF-A0A1S3QIQ0-F1
#
_cell.length_a   1.000
_cell.length_b   1.000
_cell.length_c   1.000
_cell.angle_alpha   90.00
_cell.angle_beta   90.00
_cell.angle_gamma   90.00
#
_symmetry.space_group_name_H-M   'P 1'
#
loop_
_entity.id
_entity.type
_entity.pdbx_description
1 polymer ?
#
loop_
_entity_poly.entity_id
_entity_poly.type
_entity_poly.pdbx_seq_one_letter_code
_entity_poly.pdbx_strand_id
1 'polypeptide(L)'
;MKLHYPYCYGYIPYCYGSIPYCYGSIPYCYGSIPYCYGSIPYCYGSIPYCYGSIPYCYGSIPYCYGSIPYCYGYISYCYGSIPYCYGSIPYCYGYIPYCYGYIPYCYGYIPYCYGYIPYCYGYIPYCYGSIPCCYGSIPCCYGSIPCCYGSIPYCYGSIPYCYGSIPYCYGSIP
;
A
#
# COMPACT_ATOMS: atom_id res chain seq x y z
N MET A 1 21.25 -15.41 20.49
CA MET A 1 20.35 -15.52 21.65
C MET A 1 18.92 -15.56 21.15
N LYS A 2 18.21 -16.68 21.33
CA LYS A 2 16.75 -16.72 21.11
C LYS A 2 16.10 -16.17 22.39
N LEU A 3 15.71 -14.90 22.38
CA LEU A 3 14.95 -14.31 23.47
C LEU A 3 13.49 -14.72 23.29
N HIS A 4 13.03 -15.69 24.08
CA HIS A 4 11.62 -16.09 24.10
C HIS A 4 10.91 -15.33 25.23
N TYR A 5 10.62 -14.05 25.00
CA TYR A 5 9.76 -13.28 25.90
C TYR A 5 8.34 -13.33 25.35
N PRO A 6 7.37 -13.91 26.08
CA PRO A 6 5.98 -13.96 25.61
C PRO A 6 5.38 -12.55 25.48
N TYR A 7 5.86 -11.60 26.28
CA TYR A 7 5.46 -10.19 26.25
C TYR A 7 6.67 -9.30 26.45
N CYS A 8 6.74 -8.23 25.67
CA CYS A 8 7.77 -7.21 25.75
C CYS A 8 7.13 -5.83 25.96
N TYR A 9 7.48 -5.16 27.06
CA TYR A 9 7.06 -3.79 27.35
C TYR A 9 8.28 -2.86 27.35
N GLY A 10 8.17 -1.71 26.70
CA GLY A 10 9.20 -0.67 26.68
C GLY A 10 10.16 -0.74 25.49
N TYR A 11 11.44 -0.43 25.71
CA TYR A 11 12.43 -0.30 24.64
C TYR A 11 13.32 -1.55 24.55
N ILE A 12 13.34 -2.19 23.38
CA ILE A 12 14.23 -3.32 23.09
C ILE A 12 15.11 -2.93 21.90
N PRO A 13 16.42 -2.70 22.08
CA PRO A 13 17.28 -2.20 21.00
C PRO A 13 17.31 -3.11 19.76
N TYR A 14 17.36 -4.43 19.97
CA TYR A 14 17.45 -5.44 18.92
C TYR A 14 16.62 -6.68 19.26
N CYS A 15 15.89 -7.20 18.28
CA CYS A 15 15.19 -8.48 18.37
C CYS A 15 15.65 -9.43 17.26
N TYR A 16 16.06 -10.64 17.64
CA TYR A 16 16.32 -11.76 16.74
C TYR A 16 15.46 -12.95 17.14
N GLY A 17 14.56 -13.38 16.26
CA GLY A 17 13.61 -14.47 16.51
C GLY A 17 12.18 -13.99 16.66
N SER A 18 11.43 -14.61 17.59
CA SER A 18 9.98 -14.39 17.68
C SER A 18 9.59 -13.81 19.03
N ILE A 19 8.92 -12.64 19.01
CA ILE A 19 8.28 -12.03 20.18
C ILE A 19 6.78 -12.04 19.93
N PRO A 20 5.96 -12.83 20.65
CA PRO A 20 4.52 -12.89 20.42
C PRO A 20 3.81 -11.53 20.52
N TYR A 21 4.13 -10.75 21.56
CA TYR A 21 3.52 -9.44 21.83
C TYR A 21 4.57 -8.38 22.18
N CYS A 22 4.53 -7.24 21.48
CA CYS A 22 5.36 -6.08 21.77
C CYS A 22 4.49 -4.83 22.02
N TYR A 23 4.72 -4.18 23.16
CA TYR A 23 4.16 -2.88 23.53
C TYR A 23 5.32 -1.90 23.78
N GLY A 24 5.71 -1.14 22.77
CA GLY A 24 6.83 -0.21 22.88
C GLY A 24 7.62 -0.04 21.59
N SER A 25 8.94 0.09 21.70
CA SER A 25 9.80 0.40 20.55
C SER A 25 10.91 -0.61 20.37
N ILE A 26 11.04 -1.15 19.16
CA ILE A 26 12.12 -2.05 18.76
C ILE A 26 12.80 -1.48 17.51
N PRO A 27 13.93 -0.77 17.63
CA PRO A 27 14.62 -0.18 16.48
C PRO A 27 14.90 -1.17 15.35
N TYR A 28 15.36 -2.39 15.69
CA TYR A 28 15.71 -3.42 14.72
C TYR A 28 15.09 -4.77 15.08
N CYS A 29 14.27 -5.31 14.19
CA CYS A 29 13.65 -6.61 14.34
C CYS A 29 13.98 -7.53 13.15
N TYR A 30 14.63 -8.66 13.44
CA TYR A 30 14.87 -9.75 12.50
C TYR A 30 14.10 -11.00 12.96
N GLY A 31 12.93 -11.24 12.37
CA GLY A 31 12.07 -12.36 12.73
C GLY A 31 10.59 -12.01 12.75
N SER A 32 9.83 -12.56 13.70
CA SER A 32 8.36 -12.43 13.71
C SER A 32 7.81 -11.82 14.99
N ILE A 33 6.93 -10.84 14.84
CA ILE A 33 6.19 -10.22 15.94
C ILE A 33 4.70 -10.27 15.59
N PRO A 34 3.95 -11.31 16.02
CA PRO A 34 2.52 -11.44 15.77
C PRO A 34 1.72 -10.18 16.08
N TYR A 35 1.96 -9.56 17.23
CA TYR A 35 1.25 -8.34 17.66
C TYR A 35 2.24 -7.25 18.10
N CYS A 36 2.23 -6.12 17.41
CA CYS A 36 3.04 -4.96 17.71
C CYS A 36 2.16 -3.72 17.95
N TYR A 37 2.26 -3.15 19.14
CA TYR A 37 1.71 -1.85 19.51
C TYR A 37 2.87 -0.88 19.80
N GLY A 38 3.19 -0.02 18.84
CA GLY A 38 4.29 0.94 18.96
C GLY A 38 5.12 1.07 17.70
N SER A 39 6.45 1.24 17.83
CA SER A 39 7.32 1.60 16.70
C SER A 39 8.43 0.58 16.44
N ILE A 40 8.57 0.16 15.18
CA ILE A 40 9.66 -0.69 14.71
C ILE A 40 10.31 -0.04 13.49
N PRO A 41 11.29 0.87 13.67
CA PRO A 41 12.01 1.53 12.59
C PRO A 41 12.44 0.60 11.44
N TYR A 42 13.06 -0.54 11.76
CA TYR A 42 13.53 -1.52 10.78
C TYR A 42 13.01 -2.91 11.09
N CYS A 43 12.18 -3.46 10.21
CA CYS A 43 11.68 -4.82 10.30
C CYS A 43 12.10 -5.65 9.09
N TYR A 44 12.77 -6.77 9.36
CA TYR A 44 13.04 -7.85 8.41
C TYR A 44 12.32 -9.11 8.88
N GLY A 45 11.17 -9.41 8.29
CA GLY A 45 10.35 -10.57 8.65
C GLY A 45 8.85 -10.29 8.63
N SER A 46 8.11 -10.81 9.61
CA SER A 46 6.64 -10.78 9.59
C SER A 46 6.02 -10.17 10.84
N ILE A 47 5.09 -9.23 10.64
CA ILE A 47 4.29 -8.64 11.71
C ILE A 47 2.81 -8.74 11.32
N PRO A 48 2.14 -9.87 11.64
CA PRO A 48 0.71 -10.08 11.40
C PRO A 48 -0.20 -8.89 11.73
N TYR A 49 -0.03 -8.30 12.92
CA TYR A 49 -0.83 -7.18 13.39
C TYR A 49 0.08 -6.05 13.90
N CYS A 50 0.06 -4.91 13.21
CA CYS A 50 0.78 -3.71 13.60
C CYS A 50 -0.18 -2.55 13.87
N TYR A 51 -0.11 -2.00 15.08
CA TYR A 51 -0.71 -0.73 15.47
C TYR A 51 0.42 0.26 15.80
N GLY A 52 0.75 1.14 14.87
CA GLY A 52 1.82 2.13 15.04
C GLY A 52 2.64 2.39 13.79
N SER A 53 3.96 2.50 13.92
CA SER A 53 4.84 2.92 12.82
C SER A 53 5.96 1.94 12.54
N ILE A 54 6.12 1.59 11.26
CA ILE A 54 7.23 0.78 10.75
C ILE A 54 7.86 1.50 9.55
N PRO A 55 8.76 2.47 9.79
CA PRO A 55 9.47 3.21 8.74
C PRO A 55 9.98 2.36 7.58
N TYR A 56 10.65 1.24 7.87
CA TYR A 56 11.21 0.33 6.86
C TYR A 56 10.78 -1.11 7.14
N CYS A 57 9.99 -1.68 6.24
CA CYS A 57 9.55 -3.07 6.30
C CYS A 57 10.02 -3.86 5.08
N TYR A 58 10.79 -4.92 5.33
CA TYR A 58 11.12 -5.96 4.35
C TYR A 58 10.45 -7.26 4.79
N GLY A 59 9.32 -7.60 4.18
CA GLY A 59 8.57 -8.82 4.50
C GLY A 59 7.07 -8.64 4.46
N SER A 60 6.34 -9.18 5.44
CA SER A 60 4.88 -9.26 5.40
C SER A 60 4.18 -8.68 6.63
N ILE A 61 3.17 -7.83 6.38
CA ILE A 61 2.30 -7.25 7.41
C ILE A 61 0.84 -7.43 6.99
N PRO A 62 0.20 -8.57 7.31
CA PRO A 62 -1.21 -8.81 7.02
C PRO A 62 -2.14 -7.65 7.41
N TYR A 63 -2.00 -7.08 8.61
CA TYR A 63 -2.85 -5.99 9.08
C TYR A 63 -2.00 -4.85 9.65
N CYS A 64 -2.08 -3.68 9.02
CA CYS A 64 -1.44 -2.45 9.48
C CYS A 64 -2.47 -1.35 9.75
N TYR A 65 -2.45 -0.82 10.98
CA TYR A 65 -3.10 0.42 11.37
C TYR A 65 -2.02 1.44 11.74
N GLY A 66 -1.72 2.36 10.83
CA GLY A 66 -0.71 3.40 11.06
C GLY A 66 0.11 3.74 9.83
N SER A 67 1.45 3.82 9.99
CA SER A 67 2.33 4.34 8.93
C SER A 67 3.49 3.40 8.62
N ILE A 68 3.67 3.11 7.33
CA ILE A 68 4.82 2.35 6.81
C ILE A 68 5.43 3.14 5.65
N PRO A 69 6.29 4.13 5.92
CA PRO A 69 7.00 4.92 4.91
C PRO A 69 7.57 4.11 3.73
N TYR A 70 8.26 3.01 4.01
CA TYR A 70 8.88 2.17 2.99
C TYR A 70 8.51 0.70 3.23
N CYS A 71 7.74 0.13 2.30
CA CYS A 71 7.42 -1.29 2.30
C CYS A 71 7.98 -1.98 1.06
N TYR A 72 8.77 -3.02 1.29
CA TYR A 72 9.18 -4.00 0.29
C TYR A 72 8.58 -5.36 0.68
N GLY A 73 7.48 -5.76 0.03
CA GLY A 73 6.82 -7.02 0.30
C GLY A 73 5.30 -6.98 0.22
N TYR A 74 4.63 -7.53 1.22
CA TYR A 74 3.19 -7.80 1.15
C TYR A 74 2.44 -7.27 2.38
N ILE A 75 1.38 -6.49 2.15
CA ILE A 75 0.50 -5.99 3.21
C ILE A 75 -0.95 -6.30 2.84
N SER A 76 -1.62 -7.27 3.48
CA SER A 76 -2.99 -7.64 3.07
C SER A 76 -3.98 -6.47 3.22
N TYR A 77 -3.92 -5.80 4.37
CA TYR A 77 -4.81 -4.70 4.74
C TYR A 77 -4.01 -3.56 5.35
N CYS A 78 -4.12 -2.38 4.75
CA CYS A 78 -3.56 -1.14 5.29
C CYS A 78 -4.66 -0.12 5.56
N TYR A 79 -4.71 0.38 6.79
CA TYR A 79 -5.42 1.59 7.18
C TYR A 79 -4.40 2.64 7.62
N GLY A 80 -4.15 3.62 6.76
CA GLY A 80 -3.21 4.71 7.05
C GLY A 80 -2.36 5.14 5.85
N SER A 81 -1.05 5.28 6.05
CA SER A 81 -0.15 5.86 5.05
C SER A 81 1.03 4.98 4.71
N ILE A 82 1.25 4.76 3.42
CA ILE A 82 2.42 4.04 2.88
C ILE A 82 3.04 4.89 1.77
N PRO A 83 3.91 5.87 2.10
CA PRO A 83 4.64 6.67 1.13
C PRO A 83 5.21 5.91 -0.07
N TYR A 84 5.92 4.82 0.17
CA TYR A 84 6.57 4.02 -0.87
C TYR A 84 6.26 2.54 -0.68
N CYS A 85 5.56 1.96 -1.65
CA CYS A 85 5.26 0.53 -1.68
C CYS A 85 5.87 -0.12 -2.93
N TYR A 86 6.72 -1.13 -2.71
CA TYR A 86 7.15 -2.08 -3.72
C TYR A 86 6.61 -3.47 -3.37
N GLY A 87 5.59 -3.92 -4.10
CA GLY A 87 4.95 -5.21 -3.86
C GLY A 87 3.43 -5.15 -3.95
N SER A 88 2.75 -5.86 -3.06
CA SER A 88 1.30 -6.09 -3.18
C SER A 88 0.55 -5.67 -1.93
N ILE A 89 -0.51 -4.87 -2.12
CA ILE A 89 -1.43 -4.45 -1.06
C ILE A 89 -2.87 -4.74 -1.48
N PRO A 90 -3.44 -5.92 -1.17
CA PRO A 90 -4.81 -6.28 -1.51
C PRO A 90 -5.86 -5.23 -1.20
N TYR A 91 -5.82 -4.67 0.00
CA TYR A 91 -6.78 -3.67 0.46
C TYR A 91 -6.06 -2.48 1.09
N CYS A 92 -6.22 -1.30 0.49
CA CYS A 92 -5.68 -0.06 1.01
C CYS A 92 -6.80 0.95 1.27
N TYR A 93 -6.86 1.46 2.49
CA TYR A 93 -7.65 2.62 2.89
C TYR A 93 -6.70 3.73 3.36
N GLY A 94 -6.48 4.75 2.53
CA GLY A 94 -5.65 5.90 2.89
C GLY A 94 -4.77 6.46 1.77
N TYR A 95 -3.51 6.74 2.09
CA TYR A 95 -2.62 7.57 1.27
C TYR A 95 -1.34 6.81 0.88
N ILE A 96 -1.14 6.58 -0.43
CA ILE A 96 0.06 5.93 -0.99
C ILE A 96 0.66 6.77 -2.11
N PRO A 97 1.58 7.72 -1.82
CA PRO A 97 2.32 8.53 -2.78
C PRO A 97 2.83 7.78 -4.00
N TYR A 98 3.57 6.69 -3.76
CA TYR A 98 4.24 5.92 -4.79
C TYR A 98 3.96 4.44 -4.60
N CYS A 99 3.26 3.85 -5.56
CA CYS A 99 2.99 2.43 -5.60
C CYS A 99 3.62 1.79 -6.85
N TYR A 100 4.46 0.78 -6.62
CA TYR A 100 4.97 -0.12 -7.65
C TYR A 100 4.49 -1.55 -7.36
N GLY A 101 3.49 -2.03 -8.10
CA GLY A 101 2.99 -3.40 -7.97
C GLY A 101 1.47 -3.55 -8.07
N TYR A 102 0.87 -4.34 -7.18
CA TYR A 102 -0.51 -4.79 -7.31
C TYR A 102 -1.38 -4.38 -6.11
N ILE A 103 -2.45 -3.62 -6.36
CA ILE A 103 -3.43 -3.21 -5.35
C ILE A 103 -4.85 -3.55 -5.85
N PRO A 104 -5.38 -4.76 -5.57
CA PRO A 104 -6.75 -5.15 -5.91
C PRO A 104 -7.82 -4.09 -5.62
N TYR A 105 -7.82 -3.55 -4.40
CA TYR A 105 -8.82 -2.61 -3.93
C TYR A 105 -8.16 -1.41 -3.25
N CYS A 106 -8.36 -0.22 -3.81
CA CYS A 106 -7.87 1.03 -3.26
C CYS A 106 -9.04 1.99 -2.96
N TYR A 107 -9.08 2.49 -1.73
CA TYR A 107 -9.92 3.59 -1.30
C TYR A 107 -9.03 4.73 -0.78
N GLY A 108 -8.89 5.80 -1.55
CA GLY A 108 -8.10 6.96 -1.14
C GLY A 108 -7.30 7.62 -2.26
N TYR A 109 -6.06 7.99 -1.96
CA TYR A 109 -5.26 8.88 -2.82
C TYR A 109 -3.89 8.27 -3.13
N ILE A 110 -3.61 8.07 -4.43
CA ILE A 110 -2.35 7.51 -4.95
C ILE A 110 -1.79 8.41 -6.06
N PRO A 111 -0.92 9.39 -5.77
CA PRO A 111 -0.26 10.26 -6.76
C PRO A 111 0.30 9.53 -7.97
N TYR A 112 1.10 8.50 -7.71
CA TYR A 112 1.86 7.79 -8.73
C TYR A 112 1.66 6.29 -8.54
N CYS A 113 1.01 5.67 -9.51
CA CYS A 113 0.84 4.23 -9.59
C CYS A 113 1.56 3.66 -10.81
N TYR A 114 2.41 2.67 -10.58
CA TYR A 114 3.01 1.83 -11.61
C TYR A 114 2.60 0.37 -11.35
N GLY A 115 1.62 -0.13 -12.10
CA GLY A 115 1.15 -1.51 -11.96
C GLY A 115 -0.34 -1.69 -12.19
N TYR A 116 -0.98 -2.51 -11.36
CA TYR A 116 -2.35 -2.97 -11.59
C TYR A 116 -3.24 -2.69 -10.38
N ILE A 117 -4.34 -1.95 -10.59
CA ILE A 117 -5.36 -1.66 -9.57
C ILE A 117 -6.75 -2.00 -10.13
N PRO A 118 -7.24 -3.24 -9.96
CA PRO A 118 -8.58 -3.67 -10.39
C PRO A 118 -9.70 -2.68 -10.07
N TYR A 119 -9.76 -2.24 -8.81
CA TYR A 119 -10.82 -1.37 -8.30
C TYR A 119 -10.22 -0.19 -7.53
N CYS A 120 -10.48 1.02 -8.02
CA CYS A 120 -10.07 2.25 -7.37
C CYS A 120 -11.28 3.15 -7.06
N TYR A 121 -11.39 3.59 -5.82
CA TYR A 121 -12.29 4.64 -5.37
C TYR A 121 -11.46 5.80 -4.81
N GLY A 122 -11.34 6.88 -5.57
CA GLY A 122 -10.58 8.06 -5.15
C GLY A 122 -9.80 8.73 -6.28
N TYR A 123 -8.56 9.14 -6.01
CA TYR A 123 -7.81 10.00 -6.92
C TYR A 123 -6.40 9.48 -7.19
N ILE A 124 -6.08 9.31 -8.48
CA ILE A 124 -4.78 8.85 -8.97
C ILE A 124 -4.29 9.79 -10.09
N PRO A 125 -3.55 10.87 -9.76
CA PRO A 125 -2.97 11.80 -10.74
C PRO A 125 -2.30 11.14 -11.94
N TYR A 126 -1.42 10.18 -11.68
CA TYR A 126 -0.59 9.52 -12.68
C TYR A 126 -0.66 8.01 -12.51
N CYS A 127 -1.20 7.34 -13.53
CA CYS A 127 -1.29 5.89 -13.58
C CYS A 127 -0.53 5.36 -14.80
N TYR A 128 0.43 4.47 -14.56
CA TYR A 128 1.11 3.66 -15.57
C TYR A 128 0.75 2.19 -15.36
N GLY A 129 -0.11 1.65 -16.22
CA GLY A 129 -0.63 0.29 -16.12
C GLY A 129 -2.14 0.25 -16.25
N SER A 130 -2.81 -0.63 -15.51
CA SER A 130 -4.22 -0.92 -15.75
C SER A 130 -5.09 -0.72 -14.50
N ILE A 131 -6.23 -0.04 -14.71
CA ILE A 131 -7.27 0.16 -13.70
C ILE A 131 -8.62 -0.19 -14.32
N PRO A 132 -9.03 -1.47 -14.29
CA PRO A 132 -10.31 -1.95 -14.83
C PRO A 132 -11.51 -1.10 -14.46
N CYS A 133 -11.65 -0.75 -13.19
CA CYS A 133 -12.78 -0.01 -12.66
C CYS A 133 -12.30 1.13 -11.77
N CYS A 134 -12.54 2.38 -12.21
CA CYS A 134 -12.25 3.58 -11.43
C CYS A 134 -13.52 4.38 -11.13
N TYR A 135 -13.70 4.74 -9.85
CA TYR A 135 -14.66 5.74 -9.38
C TYR A 135 -13.89 6.91 -8.79
N GLY A 136 -13.86 8.03 -9.51
CA GLY A 136 -13.10 9.21 -9.14
C GLY A 136 -12.29 9.76 -10.31
N SER A 137 -11.11 10.32 -10.04
CA SER A 137 -10.37 11.06 -11.06
C SER A 137 -8.95 10.55 -11.28
N ILE A 138 -8.59 10.39 -12.55
CA ILE A 138 -7.26 9.99 -12.99
C ILE A 138 -6.80 10.98 -14.08
N PRO A 139 -6.23 12.14 -13.71
CA PRO A 139 -5.74 13.16 -14.63
C PRO A 139 -4.96 12.62 -15.84
N CYS A 140 -4.01 11.73 -15.59
CA CYS A 140 -3.11 11.20 -16.60
C CYS A 140 -3.01 9.67 -16.49
N CYS A 141 -3.48 8.96 -17.52
CA CYS A 141 -3.38 7.51 -17.62
C CYS A 141 -2.52 7.09 -18.82
N TYR A 142 -1.58 6.17 -18.59
CA TYR A 142 -0.85 5.42 -19.61
C TYR A 142 -1.15 3.93 -19.43
N GLY A 143 -2.05 3.40 -20.25
CA GLY A 143 -2.50 2.00 -20.17
C GLY A 143 -4.01 1.86 -20.33
N SER A 144 -4.64 0.92 -19.62
CA SER A 144 -6.04 0.58 -19.86
C SER A 144 -6.95 0.85 -18.66
N ILE A 145 -8.04 1.57 -18.92
CA ILE A 145 -9.12 1.81 -17.96
C ILE A 145 -10.45 1.44 -18.63
N PRO A 146 -10.81 0.14 -18.67
CA PRO A 146 -12.08 -0.35 -19.21
C PRO A 146 -13.32 0.45 -18.80
N CYS A 147 -13.46 0.76 -17.51
CA CYS A 147 -14.63 1.41 -16.95
C CYS A 147 -14.23 2.55 -16.01
N CYS A 148 -14.63 3.78 -16.33
CA CYS A 148 -14.41 4.95 -15.47
C CYS A 148 -15.72 5.68 -15.17
N TYR A 149 -15.95 6.00 -13.89
CA TYR A 149 -16.97 6.91 -13.40
C TYR A 149 -16.28 8.13 -12.78
N GLY A 150 -16.11 9.18 -13.57
CA GLY A 150 -15.44 10.42 -13.17
C GLY A 150 -14.60 11.03 -14.29
N SER A 151 -13.45 11.63 -13.98
CA SER A 151 -12.70 12.41 -14.97
C SER A 151 -11.32 11.83 -15.28
N ILE A 152 -11.03 11.68 -16.57
CA ILE A 152 -9.71 11.32 -17.10
C ILE A 152 -9.32 12.34 -18.19
N PRO A 153 -8.81 13.51 -17.79
CA PRO A 153 -8.34 14.55 -18.70
C PRO A 153 -7.47 14.06 -19.87
N TYR A 154 -6.46 13.22 -19.58
CA TYR A 154 -5.49 12.73 -20.54
C TYR A 154 -5.36 11.20 -20.44
N CYS A 155 -5.64 10.50 -21.52
CA CYS A 155 -5.46 9.06 -21.62
C CYS A 155 -4.58 8.67 -22.82
N TYR A 156 -3.57 7.85 -22.59
CA TYR A 156 -2.76 7.16 -23.59
C TYR A 156 -2.99 5.65 -23.48
N GLY A 157 -3.99 5.14 -24.19
CA GLY A 157 -4.38 3.74 -24.16
C GLY A 157 -5.88 3.54 -24.38
N SER A 158 -6.51 2.62 -23.67
CA SER A 158 -7.89 2.20 -23.97
C SER A 158 -8.88 2.51 -22.86
N ILE A 159 -9.98 3.19 -23.22
CA ILE A 159 -11.12 3.46 -22.34
C ILE A 159 -12.44 3.15 -23.07
N PRO A 160 -12.85 1.86 -23.08
CA PRO A 160 -14.15 1.43 -23.58
C PRO A 160 -15.37 2.16 -23.00
N TYR A 161 -15.42 2.37 -21.69
CA TYR A 161 -16.62 2.92 -21.04
C TYR A 161 -16.23 4.03 -20.08
N CYS A 162 -16.68 5.26 -20.37
CA CYS A 162 -16.51 6.40 -19.47
C CYS A 162 -17.84 7.11 -19.22
N TYR A 163 -18.20 7.21 -17.94
CA TYR A 163 -19.29 8.01 -17.43
C TYR A 163 -18.72 9.25 -16.75
N GLY A 164 -18.29 10.21 -17.58
CA GLY A 164 -17.73 11.49 -17.16
C GLY A 164 -16.99 12.18 -18.29
N SER A 165 -15.86 12.82 -18.01
CA SER A 165 -15.16 13.68 -18.98
C SER A 165 -13.79 13.15 -19.38
N ILE A 166 -13.58 12.99 -20.69
CA ILE A 166 -12.28 12.69 -21.31
C ILE A 166 -12.05 13.66 -22.48
N PRO A 167 -11.47 14.84 -22.23
CA PRO A 167 -11.18 15.82 -23.27
C PRO A 167 -10.09 15.34 -24.25
N TYR A 168 -9.11 14.56 -23.78
CA TYR A 168 -7.98 14.11 -24.61
C TYR A 168 -7.70 12.61 -24.44
N CYS A 169 -7.85 11.84 -25.52
CA CYS A 169 -7.50 10.43 -25.55
C CYS A 169 -6.72 10.07 -26.82
N TYR A 170 -5.62 9.36 -26.61
CA TYR A 170 -4.73 8.83 -27.64
C TYR A 170 -4.72 7.30 -27.52
N GLY A 171 -5.69 6.66 -28.18
CA GLY A 171 -5.83 5.22 -28.24
C GLY A 171 -7.27 4.84 -28.59
N SER A 172 -7.75 3.69 -28.10
CA SER A 172 -9.09 3.21 -28.43
C SER A 172 -10.13 3.65 -27.39
N ILE A 173 -11.03 4.51 -27.84
CA ILE A 173 -12.38 4.70 -27.29
C ILE A 173 -13.33 4.08 -28.34
N PRO A 174 -14.42 3.40 -27.95
CA PRO A 174 -15.47 3.06 -28.90
C PRO A 174 -16.08 4.30 -29.55
#